data_AF-A0A3S1HLA0-F1
#
_entry.id   AF-A0A3S1HLA0-F1
#
_cell.length_a   1.000
_cell.length_b   1.000
_cell.length_c   1.000
_cell.angle_alpha   90.00
_cell.angle_beta   90.00
_cell.angle_gamma   90.00
#
_symmetry.space_group_name_H-M   'P 1'
#
loop_
_entity.id
_entity.type
_entity.pdbx_description
1 polymer ?
#
loop_
_entity_poly.entity_id
_entity_poly.type
_entity_poly.pdbx_seq_one_letter_code
_entity_poly.pdbx_strand_id
1 'polypeptide(L)'
;MKKNFKNVLAEDVTCFGKVIVQKGAITPLGLLNVTWGNSTHSGLSASGVVSCPADINRLALSMMALYRICKVDHAQNEYRNSLIDKVSGLTSSTPFAEGTFPISQFLSLWDRALGIVTDTKFKRLLSAFDMYLSIFQNDDTALYRAATIVTRFEDCAMLGLIGLVSKVISKSVYHALSLCFDEQAAKEMFKMYEKESGEIAREISYLPYCRSMGLVNRSPYSVPSNVAFYTYYTTLLACMGNSRGLNAVHLDSAPVTRMIGVTLRIAYVLRSSNKQAMRFIAPPSDDDQTQTSGPPTPQSDVYDLANITESEPEEAEIWANKILMKLKLIPTTELEKLISSNPSSDLRDNSIGKTVRSYRVTTFDDED
;
A
#
# COMPACT_ATOMS: atom_id res chain seq x y z
N MET A 1 11.40 29.16 3.76
CA MET A 1 11.18 27.89 3.03
C MET A 1 12.03 27.73 1.75
N LYS A 2 12.25 28.76 0.91
CA LYS A 2 12.99 28.60 -0.38
C LYS A 2 14.45 28.13 -0.30
N LYS A 3 15.13 28.21 0.85
CA LYS A 3 16.56 27.84 0.98
C LYS A 3 16.83 26.42 1.51
N ASN A 4 15.84 25.71 2.07
CA ASN A 4 16.10 24.47 2.84
C ASN A 4 15.72 23.17 2.10
N PHE A 5 15.07 23.24 0.94
CA PHE A 5 14.67 22.05 0.16
C PHE A 5 15.16 22.21 -1.29
N LYS A 6 16.47 22.12 -1.48
CA LYS A 6 17.10 22.20 -2.80
C LYS A 6 18.05 21.03 -2.96
N ASN A 7 17.60 20.00 -3.67
CA ASN A 7 18.41 18.85 -4.03
C ASN A 7 18.63 18.83 -5.55
N VAL A 8 19.63 18.08 -6.00
CA VAL A 8 20.02 17.99 -7.41
C VAL A 8 19.70 16.60 -7.94
N LEU A 9 18.98 16.55 -9.06
CA LEU A 9 18.74 15.32 -9.82
C LEU A 9 19.87 15.10 -10.82
N ALA A 10 20.34 13.85 -10.91
CA ALA A 10 21.36 13.44 -11.86
C ALA A 10 20.84 13.33 -13.31
N GLU A 11 19.56 12.97 -13.45
CA GLU A 11 18.90 12.66 -14.73
C GLU A 11 17.49 13.25 -14.79
N ASP A 12 16.95 13.35 -16.00
CA ASP A 12 15.57 13.77 -16.24
C ASP A 12 14.61 12.68 -15.76
N VAL A 13 13.56 13.08 -15.05
CA VAL A 13 12.50 12.15 -14.62
C VAL A 13 11.36 12.24 -15.61
N THR A 14 11.07 11.12 -16.27
CA THR A 14 9.91 10.99 -17.17
C THR A 14 8.78 10.21 -16.51
N CYS A 15 7.55 10.68 -16.69
CA CYS A 15 6.33 10.01 -16.25
C CYS A 15 5.25 10.17 -17.34
N PHE A 16 4.59 9.08 -17.71
CA PHE A 16 3.65 8.96 -18.82
C PHE A 16 4.19 9.54 -20.15
N GLY A 17 5.46 9.26 -20.44
CA GLY A 17 6.16 9.75 -21.64
C GLY A 17 6.47 11.25 -21.65
N LYS A 18 6.22 11.96 -20.54
CA LYS A 18 6.51 13.39 -20.39
C LYS A 18 7.63 13.60 -19.38
N VAL A 19 8.56 14.49 -19.67
CA VAL A 19 9.55 14.95 -18.68
C VAL A 19 8.81 15.77 -17.63
N ILE A 20 8.79 15.27 -16.39
CA ILE A 20 8.11 15.92 -15.27
C ILE A 20 9.09 16.69 -14.37
N VAL A 21 10.35 16.28 -14.38
CA VAL A 21 11.44 17.00 -13.73
C VAL A 21 12.66 16.98 -14.62
N GLN A 22 13.20 18.16 -14.90
CA GLN A 22 14.49 18.28 -15.60
C GLN A 22 15.64 18.07 -14.62
N LYS A 23 16.73 17.52 -15.13
CA LYS A 23 18.02 17.42 -14.46
C LYS A 23 18.42 18.76 -13.87
N GLY A 24 18.95 18.74 -12.65
CA GLY A 24 19.40 19.93 -11.94
C GLY A 24 18.66 20.14 -10.63
N ALA A 25 18.61 21.40 -10.18
CA ALA A 25 18.08 21.74 -8.86
C ALA A 25 16.55 21.68 -8.83
N ILE A 26 16.01 20.78 -8.02
CA ILE A 26 14.57 20.62 -7.79
C ILE A 26 14.21 21.12 -6.39
N THR A 27 12.99 21.66 -6.28
CA THR A 27 12.33 21.95 -5.01
C THR A 27 10.94 21.30 -5.02
N PRO A 28 10.30 21.08 -3.86
CA PRO A 28 8.94 20.52 -3.82
C PRO A 28 7.92 21.31 -4.65
N LEU A 29 8.06 22.64 -4.69
CA LEU A 29 7.18 23.51 -5.49
C LEU A 29 7.49 23.46 -6.98
N GLY A 30 8.67 23.00 -7.38
CA GLY A 30 9.05 22.82 -8.79
C GLY A 30 8.21 21.74 -9.49
N LEU A 31 7.53 20.88 -8.73
CA LEU A 31 6.60 19.87 -9.24
C LEU A 31 5.19 20.44 -9.54
N LEU A 32 4.94 21.71 -9.22
CA LEU A 32 3.62 22.35 -9.33
C LEU A 32 3.71 23.69 -10.07
N ASN A 33 2.64 24.05 -10.79
CA ASN A 33 2.46 25.41 -11.28
C ASN A 33 1.70 26.24 -10.22
N VAL A 34 2.44 27.07 -9.47
CA VAL A 34 1.89 27.82 -8.32
C VAL A 34 1.62 29.27 -8.70
N THR A 35 0.36 29.67 -8.64
CA THR A 35 -0.08 31.07 -8.73
C THR A 35 -0.50 31.58 -7.36
N TRP A 36 0.07 32.70 -6.93
CA TRP A 36 -0.26 33.32 -5.66
C TRP A 36 -1.49 34.21 -5.83
N GLY A 37 -2.51 34.01 -4.99
CA GLY A 37 -3.68 34.89 -4.93
C GLY A 37 -3.45 36.07 -3.99
N ASN A 38 -4.10 37.20 -4.24
CA ASN A 38 -3.99 38.43 -3.43
C ASN A 38 -4.96 38.48 -2.24
N SER A 39 -5.46 37.33 -1.78
CA SER A 39 -6.44 37.27 -0.69
C SER A 39 -5.77 37.51 0.67
N THR A 40 -5.91 38.72 1.22
CA THR A 40 -5.60 38.98 2.63
C THR A 40 -6.80 38.59 3.49
N HIS A 41 -6.64 37.60 4.37
CA HIS A 41 -7.63 37.30 5.39
C HIS A 41 -7.59 38.38 6.48
N SER A 42 -8.56 39.29 6.48
CA SER A 42 -8.70 40.33 7.50
C SER A 42 -9.16 39.74 8.83
N GLY A 43 -8.55 40.16 9.95
CA GLY A 43 -9.02 39.84 11.31
C GLY A 43 -8.26 38.73 12.05
N LEU A 44 -7.16 38.21 11.49
CA LEU A 44 -6.26 37.28 12.20
C LEU A 44 -5.10 38.06 12.83
N SER A 45 -5.07 38.13 14.16
CA SER A 45 -3.91 38.62 14.91
C SER A 45 -2.98 37.45 15.24
N ALA A 46 -1.76 37.46 14.68
CA ALA A 46 -0.75 36.47 15.05
C ALA A 46 -0.21 36.80 16.45
N SER A 47 -0.58 36.01 17.45
CA SER A 47 -0.07 36.14 18.83
C SER A 47 1.13 35.22 19.12
N GLY A 48 1.59 34.45 18.13
CA GLY A 48 2.70 33.51 18.28
C GLY A 48 3.99 34.06 17.67
N VAL A 49 5.07 34.09 18.46
CA VAL A 49 6.42 34.40 17.96
C VAL A 49 7.07 33.11 17.50
N VAL A 50 7.30 32.97 16.19
CA VAL A 50 8.24 31.99 15.66
C VAL A 50 9.62 32.41 16.13
N SER A 51 10.21 31.68 17.07
CA SER A 51 11.42 32.12 17.77
C SER A 51 12.68 31.67 17.05
N CYS A 52 12.64 30.54 16.34
CA CYS A 52 13.78 30.01 15.59
C CYS A 52 13.36 29.32 14.27
N PRO A 53 14.30 29.04 13.35
CA PRO A 53 14.02 28.27 12.13
C PRO A 53 13.43 26.87 12.40
N ALA A 54 13.82 26.24 13.51
CA ALA A 54 13.27 24.95 13.91
C ALA A 54 11.77 25.02 14.28
N ASP A 55 11.27 26.16 14.77
CA ASP A 55 9.83 26.36 14.98
C ASP A 55 9.05 26.35 13.66
N ILE A 56 9.62 26.91 12.59
CA ILE A 56 9.02 26.84 11.24
C ILE A 56 8.96 25.40 10.77
N ASN A 57 10.02 24.64 11.01
CA ASN A 57 10.10 23.23 10.63
C ASN A 57 9.09 22.38 11.39
N ARG A 58 8.95 22.61 12.71
CA ARG A 58 7.95 21.97 13.56
C ARG A 58 6.53 22.33 13.16
N LEU A 59 6.25 23.60 12.92
CA LEU A 59 4.94 24.05 12.45
C LEU A 59 4.59 23.40 11.09
N ALA A 60 5.54 23.36 10.17
CA ALA A 60 5.35 22.70 8.87
C ALA A 60 5.03 21.20 9.04
N LEU A 61 5.80 20.50 9.88
CA LEU A 61 5.54 19.09 10.20
C LEU A 61 4.15 18.91 10.82
N SER A 62 3.78 19.77 11.77
CA SER A 62 2.46 19.75 12.42
C SER A 62 1.32 19.96 11.43
N MET A 63 1.41 20.92 10.52
CA MET A 63 0.39 21.15 9.49
C MET A 63 0.21 19.94 8.58
N MET A 64 1.32 19.32 8.16
CA MET A 64 1.28 18.11 7.34
C MET A 64 0.71 16.92 8.11
N ALA A 65 1.10 16.75 9.38
CA ALA A 65 0.67 15.65 10.21
C ALA A 65 -0.82 15.77 10.60
N LEU A 66 -1.32 17.00 10.72
CA LEU A 66 -2.73 17.27 10.98
C LEU A 66 -3.62 16.65 9.90
N TYR A 67 -3.24 16.79 8.62
CA TYR A 67 -3.95 16.14 7.52
C TYR A 67 -3.99 14.61 7.68
N ARG A 68 -2.86 13.98 8.04
CA ARG A 68 -2.81 12.53 8.31
C ARG A 68 -3.72 12.13 9.48
N ILE A 69 -3.73 12.92 10.55
CA ILE A 69 -4.51 12.66 11.76
C ILE A 69 -6.02 12.82 11.52
N CYS A 70 -6.42 13.87 10.78
CA CYS A 70 -7.82 14.12 10.42
C CYS A 70 -8.39 13.03 9.48
N LYS A 71 -7.54 12.28 8.77
CA LYS A 71 -7.98 11.13 7.93
C LYS A 71 -8.25 9.85 8.73
N VAL A 72 -7.77 9.75 9.97
CA VAL A 72 -8.04 8.58 10.81
C VAL A 72 -9.49 8.59 11.24
N ASP A 73 -10.17 7.45 11.09
CA ASP A 73 -11.56 7.26 11.52
C ASP A 73 -11.74 7.63 13.01
N HIS A 74 -12.85 8.31 13.32
CA HIS A 74 -13.24 8.65 14.69
C HIS A 74 -13.26 7.46 15.65
N ALA A 75 -13.60 6.26 15.15
CA ALA A 75 -13.60 5.04 15.97
C ALA A 75 -12.19 4.57 16.39
N GLN A 76 -11.12 5.07 15.77
CA GLN A 76 -9.73 4.63 15.97
C GLN A 76 -8.92 5.63 16.81
N ASN A 77 -9.46 6.07 17.95
CA ASN A 77 -8.81 7.05 18.83
C ASN A 77 -7.42 6.61 19.33
N GLU A 78 -7.26 5.34 19.68
CA GLU A 78 -5.96 4.81 20.14
C GLU A 78 -4.88 4.90 19.07
N TYR A 79 -5.23 4.53 17.82
CA TYR A 79 -4.32 4.66 16.69
C TYR A 79 -3.98 6.13 16.40
N ARG A 80 -4.96 7.02 16.51
CA ARG A 80 -4.75 8.46 16.35
C ARG A 80 -3.75 9.01 17.39
N ASN A 81 -3.92 8.65 18.66
CA ASN A 81 -3.01 9.07 19.73
C ASN A 81 -1.59 8.54 19.49
N SER A 82 -1.47 7.26 19.10
CA SER A 82 -0.16 6.69 18.72
C SER A 82 0.51 7.45 17.58
N LEU A 83 -0.24 7.98 16.61
CA LEU A 83 0.31 8.80 15.54
C LEU A 83 0.78 10.17 16.05
N ILE A 84 0.02 10.81 16.95
CA ILE A 84 0.42 12.08 17.57
C ILE A 84 1.73 11.90 18.33
N ASP A 85 1.86 10.81 19.11
CA ASP A 85 3.07 10.50 19.87
C ASP A 85 4.26 10.25 18.94
N LYS A 86 4.07 9.48 17.87
CA LYS A 86 5.12 9.21 16.87
C LYS A 86 5.62 10.48 16.20
N VAL A 87 4.72 11.35 15.76
CA VAL A 87 5.10 12.63 15.13
C VAL A 87 5.78 13.55 16.13
N SER A 88 5.29 13.59 17.37
CA SER A 88 5.90 14.38 18.44
C SER A 88 7.31 13.87 18.79
N GLY A 89 7.54 12.56 18.74
CA GLY A 89 8.85 11.95 18.95
C GLY A 89 9.92 12.37 17.93
N LEU A 90 9.52 12.81 16.73
CA LEU A 90 10.46 13.33 15.73
C LEU A 90 11.08 14.68 16.10
N THR A 91 10.53 15.39 17.10
CA THR A 91 11.01 16.72 17.50
C THR A 91 12.42 16.74 18.07
N SER A 92 12.93 15.58 18.50
CA SER A 92 14.29 15.40 19.00
C SER A 92 15.34 15.33 17.89
N SER A 93 14.94 15.15 16.64
CA SER A 93 15.84 15.00 15.49
C SER A 93 15.96 16.30 14.69
N THR A 94 17.11 16.52 14.06
CA THR A 94 17.27 17.56 13.02
C THR A 94 16.30 17.28 11.86
N PRO A 95 15.61 18.28 11.28
CA PRO A 95 15.76 19.73 11.48
C PRO A 95 14.76 20.33 12.48
N PHE A 96 14.18 19.52 13.37
CA PHE A 96 13.18 19.91 14.35
C PHE A 96 13.76 20.18 15.74
N ALA A 97 14.96 19.68 16.03
CA ALA A 97 15.68 19.95 17.26
C ALA A 97 15.75 21.46 17.53
N GLU A 98 15.84 21.86 18.80
CA GLU A 98 15.92 23.27 19.26
C GLU A 98 14.66 24.12 19.07
N GLY A 99 13.61 23.61 18.40
CA GLY A 99 12.31 24.27 18.36
C GLY A 99 11.62 24.27 19.74
N THR A 100 10.70 25.21 19.93
CA THR A 100 9.84 25.36 21.10
C THR A 100 8.35 25.20 20.77
N PHE A 101 7.98 25.21 19.47
CA PHE A 101 6.60 25.03 19.04
C PHE A 101 5.99 23.71 19.56
N PRO A 102 4.83 23.76 20.25
CA PRO A 102 4.24 22.59 20.89
C PRO A 102 3.44 21.73 19.90
N ILE A 103 4.12 20.78 19.24
CA ILE A 103 3.51 19.90 18.23
C ILE A 103 2.30 19.13 18.78
N SER A 104 2.41 18.48 19.93
CA SER A 104 1.34 17.64 20.48
C SER A 104 0.06 18.42 20.78
N GLN A 105 0.19 19.63 21.34
CA GLN A 105 -0.93 20.53 21.61
C GLN A 105 -1.58 21.05 20.32
N PHE A 106 -0.79 21.28 19.27
CA PHE A 106 -1.33 21.68 17.99
C PHE A 106 -2.10 20.52 17.32
N LEU A 107 -1.54 19.31 17.37
CA LEU A 107 -2.15 18.12 16.76
C LEU A 107 -3.41 17.65 17.48
N SER A 108 -3.58 17.97 18.76
CA SER A 108 -4.83 17.68 19.49
C SER A 108 -6.02 18.51 19.02
N LEU A 109 -5.80 19.58 18.24
CA LEU A 109 -6.84 20.42 17.62
C LEU A 109 -7.39 19.85 16.30
N TRP A 110 -7.17 18.56 16.04
CA TRP A 110 -7.57 17.90 14.79
C TRP A 110 -9.08 17.97 14.50
N ASP A 111 -9.90 17.99 15.54
CA ASP A 111 -11.37 18.10 15.48
C ASP A 111 -11.81 19.44 14.86
N ARG A 112 -11.07 20.52 15.15
CA ARG A 112 -11.30 21.86 14.59
C ARG A 112 -10.74 22.02 13.19
N ALA A 113 -9.88 21.10 12.76
CA ALA A 113 -9.15 21.19 11.50
C ALA A 113 -9.65 20.22 10.41
N LEU A 114 -10.81 19.58 10.60
CA LEU A 114 -11.35 18.59 9.65
C LEU A 114 -11.48 19.13 8.20
N GLY A 115 -11.71 20.43 8.03
CA GLY A 115 -11.75 21.09 6.72
C GLY A 115 -10.44 20.98 5.91
N ILE A 116 -9.30 20.67 6.54
CA ILE A 116 -8.02 20.51 5.84
C ILE A 116 -8.02 19.30 4.90
N VAL A 117 -8.83 18.27 5.20
CA VAL A 117 -8.91 17.04 4.40
C VAL A 117 -9.66 17.27 3.09
N THR A 118 -10.60 18.21 3.08
CA THR A 118 -11.41 18.55 1.90
C THR A 118 -10.73 19.59 1.00
N ASP A 119 -9.70 20.29 1.49
CA ASP A 119 -8.93 21.25 0.70
C ASP A 119 -8.02 20.54 -0.33
N THR A 120 -8.47 20.55 -1.58
CA THR A 120 -7.72 19.99 -2.71
C THR A 120 -6.38 20.67 -2.98
N LYS A 121 -6.24 21.98 -2.68
CA LYS A 121 -4.98 22.72 -2.90
C LYS A 121 -3.94 22.30 -1.86
N PHE A 122 -4.36 22.22 -0.59
CA PHE A 122 -3.50 21.73 0.48
C PHE A 122 -3.05 20.28 0.20
N LYS A 123 -3.99 19.42 -0.19
CA LYS A 123 -3.68 18.03 -0.56
C LYS A 123 -2.69 17.91 -1.72
N ARG A 124 -2.86 18.71 -2.78
CA ARG A 124 -1.91 18.77 -3.92
C ARG A 124 -0.51 19.17 -3.49
N LEU A 125 -0.41 20.20 -2.64
CA LEU A 125 0.87 20.65 -2.09
C LEU A 125 1.54 19.54 -1.27
N LEU A 126 0.78 18.88 -0.39
CA LEU A 126 1.26 17.78 0.44
C LEU A 126 1.78 16.61 -0.39
N SER A 127 1.09 16.30 -1.48
CA SER A 127 1.45 15.22 -2.41
C SER A 127 2.74 15.52 -3.16
N ALA A 128 2.91 16.76 -3.65
CA ALA A 128 4.16 17.20 -4.27
C ALA A 128 5.33 17.17 -3.29
N PHE A 129 5.06 17.53 -2.03
CA PHE A 129 6.04 17.45 -0.97
C PHE A 129 6.45 15.99 -0.68
N ASP A 130 5.49 15.08 -0.51
CA ASP A 130 5.79 13.65 -0.31
C ASP A 130 6.57 13.06 -1.50
N MET A 131 6.17 13.41 -2.73
CA MET A 131 6.85 12.96 -3.94
C MET A 131 8.31 13.42 -3.96
N TYR A 132 8.58 14.70 -3.67
CA TYR A 132 9.94 15.22 -3.56
C TYR A 132 10.76 14.44 -2.50
N LEU A 133 10.20 14.24 -1.31
CA LEU A 133 10.89 13.51 -0.25
C LEU A 133 11.11 12.02 -0.58
N SER A 134 10.23 11.44 -1.41
CA SER A 134 10.38 10.06 -1.86
C SER A 134 11.54 9.88 -2.85
N ILE A 135 11.90 10.93 -3.57
CA ILE A 135 13.07 10.98 -4.44
C ILE A 135 14.34 11.14 -3.59
N PHE A 136 14.29 11.98 -2.55
CA PHE A 136 15.45 12.30 -1.69
C PHE A 136 15.34 11.67 -0.30
N GLN A 137 15.42 10.33 -0.24
CA GLN A 137 15.16 9.56 0.99
C GLN A 137 16.27 9.68 2.05
N ASN A 138 17.48 10.09 1.66
CA ASN A 138 18.66 10.15 2.53
C ASN A 138 18.91 11.54 3.15
N ASP A 139 18.01 12.50 2.90
CA ASP A 139 18.09 13.85 3.46
C ASP A 139 17.43 13.89 4.84
N ASP A 140 17.91 14.73 5.76
CA ASP A 140 17.27 14.97 7.07
C ASP A 140 15.81 15.41 6.90
N THR A 141 15.49 16.00 5.74
CA THR A 141 14.13 16.36 5.37
C THR A 141 13.21 15.16 5.09
N ALA A 142 13.74 13.95 4.90
CA ALA A 142 12.94 12.74 4.69
C ALA A 142 12.03 12.42 5.90
N LEU A 143 12.36 12.92 7.09
CA LEU A 143 11.53 12.76 8.30
C LEU A 143 10.12 13.35 8.14
N TYR A 144 9.95 14.36 7.29
CA TYR A 144 8.63 14.91 6.98
C TYR A 144 7.68 13.88 6.34
N ARG A 145 8.21 12.80 5.73
CA ARG A 145 7.40 11.71 5.17
C ARG A 145 6.54 11.01 6.20
N ALA A 146 6.96 11.02 7.48
CA ALA A 146 6.11 10.51 8.55
C ALA A 146 4.74 11.22 8.61
N ALA A 147 4.64 12.46 8.14
CA ALA A 147 3.38 13.17 8.00
C ALA A 147 2.72 12.98 6.63
N THR A 148 3.51 13.01 5.55
CA THR A 148 2.98 13.15 4.18
C THR A 148 2.68 11.82 3.47
N ILE A 149 3.20 10.69 3.97
CA ILE A 149 3.15 9.38 3.30
C ILE A 149 1.74 8.91 2.95
N VAL A 150 0.72 9.37 3.68
CA VAL A 150 -0.70 9.02 3.44
C VAL A 150 -1.28 9.57 2.13
N THR A 151 -0.54 10.45 1.46
CA THR A 151 -0.89 10.94 0.12
C THR A 151 -0.39 10.02 -1.00
N ARG A 152 0.59 9.16 -0.71
CA ARG A 152 1.12 8.15 -1.63
C ARG A 152 0.21 6.93 -1.65
N PHE A 153 -0.14 6.48 -2.84
CA PHE A 153 -1.12 5.43 -3.11
C PHE A 153 -2.50 5.70 -2.48
N GLU A 154 -2.87 6.96 -2.29
CA GLU A 154 -4.23 7.32 -1.88
C GLU A 154 -5.25 6.81 -2.92
N ASP A 155 -6.32 6.18 -2.44
CA ASP A 155 -7.31 5.48 -3.27
C ASP A 155 -6.72 4.42 -4.24
N CYS A 156 -5.56 3.84 -3.93
CA CYS A 156 -4.91 2.79 -4.74
C CYS A 156 -4.81 1.44 -4.00
N ALA A 157 -5.83 1.11 -3.20
CA ALA A 157 -5.83 -0.06 -2.33
C ALA A 157 -5.63 -1.40 -3.06
N MET A 158 -6.03 -1.51 -4.34
CA MET A 158 -5.87 -2.76 -5.10
C MET A 158 -4.40 -3.14 -5.32
N LEU A 159 -3.53 -2.15 -5.54
CA LEU A 159 -2.09 -2.37 -5.71
C LEU A 159 -1.46 -2.91 -4.41
N GLY A 160 -1.86 -2.33 -3.27
CA GLY A 160 -1.44 -2.81 -1.96
C GLY A 160 -1.98 -4.20 -1.62
N LEU A 161 -3.21 -4.50 -2.04
CA LEU A 161 -3.85 -5.80 -1.84
C LEU A 161 -3.08 -6.90 -2.57
N ILE A 162 -2.79 -6.75 -3.86
CA ILE A 162 -2.08 -7.81 -4.60
C ILE A 162 -0.66 -8.03 -4.08
N GLY A 163 0.04 -6.96 -3.65
CA GLY A 163 1.34 -7.07 -3.02
C GLY A 163 1.28 -7.84 -1.69
N LEU A 164 0.20 -7.67 -0.92
CA LEU A 164 -0.05 -8.47 0.27
C LEU A 164 -0.31 -9.95 -0.07
N VAL A 165 -1.08 -10.24 -1.12
CA VAL A 165 -1.31 -11.62 -1.56
C VAL A 165 0.01 -12.28 -1.97
N SER A 166 0.80 -11.60 -2.80
CA SER A 166 2.14 -12.04 -3.22
C SER A 166 3.04 -12.38 -2.03
N LYS A 167 3.07 -11.53 -1.00
CA LYS A 167 3.79 -11.80 0.27
C LYS A 167 3.26 -13.06 0.97
N VAL A 168 1.94 -13.20 1.10
CA VAL A 168 1.32 -14.33 1.81
C VAL A 168 1.55 -15.67 1.09
N ILE A 169 1.52 -15.68 -0.24
CA ILE A 169 1.81 -16.90 -1.02
C ILE A 169 3.33 -17.11 -1.24
N SER A 170 4.17 -16.16 -0.84
CA SER A 170 5.63 -16.17 -1.03
C SER A 170 6.03 -16.38 -2.50
N LYS A 171 5.34 -15.69 -3.41
CA LYS A 171 5.60 -15.71 -4.86
C LYS A 171 5.54 -14.31 -5.45
N SER A 172 5.94 -14.15 -6.71
CA SER A 172 5.86 -12.84 -7.40
C SER A 172 4.42 -12.35 -7.56
N VAL A 173 4.26 -11.08 -7.90
CA VAL A 173 2.94 -10.49 -8.17
C VAL A 173 2.26 -11.17 -9.36
N TYR A 174 2.99 -11.61 -10.38
CA TYR A 174 2.43 -12.39 -11.50
C TYR A 174 1.79 -13.70 -11.04
N HIS A 175 2.43 -14.42 -10.12
CA HIS A 175 1.84 -15.62 -9.54
C HIS A 175 0.58 -15.29 -8.74
N ALA A 176 0.56 -14.17 -8.01
CA ALA A 176 -0.66 -13.76 -7.32
C ALA A 176 -1.79 -13.43 -8.30
N LEU A 177 -1.48 -12.73 -9.39
CA LEU A 177 -2.42 -12.39 -10.47
C LEU A 177 -2.94 -13.64 -11.20
N SER A 178 -2.09 -14.64 -11.46
CA SER A 178 -2.49 -15.87 -12.16
C SER A 178 -3.44 -16.77 -11.36
N LEU A 179 -3.64 -16.51 -10.06
CA LEU A 179 -4.65 -17.18 -9.23
C LEU A 179 -6.08 -16.64 -9.42
N CYS A 180 -6.33 -15.68 -10.31
CA CYS A 180 -7.67 -15.14 -10.53
C CYS A 180 -8.48 -16.01 -11.49
N PHE A 181 -9.34 -16.87 -10.94
CA PHE A 181 -10.24 -17.72 -11.73
C PHE A 181 -11.68 -17.19 -11.79
N ASP A 182 -11.94 -15.99 -11.26
CA ASP A 182 -13.23 -15.31 -11.39
C ASP A 182 -13.19 -14.34 -12.58
N GLU A 183 -14.17 -14.47 -13.48
CA GLU A 183 -14.22 -13.69 -14.73
C GLU A 183 -14.33 -12.18 -14.48
N GLN A 184 -15.15 -11.75 -13.50
CA GLN A 184 -15.37 -10.33 -13.25
C GLN A 184 -14.13 -9.71 -12.58
N ALA A 185 -13.53 -10.43 -11.62
CA ALA A 185 -12.27 -10.02 -11.03
C ALA A 185 -11.13 -9.94 -12.07
N ALA A 186 -11.10 -10.87 -13.03
CA ALA A 186 -10.13 -10.85 -14.12
C ALA A 186 -10.32 -9.64 -15.05
N LYS A 187 -11.56 -9.30 -15.43
CA LYS A 187 -11.85 -8.08 -16.23
C LYS A 187 -11.38 -6.81 -15.53
N GLU A 188 -11.63 -6.69 -14.22
CA GLU A 188 -11.16 -5.57 -13.41
C GLU A 188 -9.62 -5.53 -13.31
N MET A 189 -8.98 -6.69 -13.15
CA MET A 189 -7.52 -6.83 -13.20
C MET A 189 -6.95 -6.33 -14.52
N PHE A 190 -7.43 -6.84 -15.67
CA PHE A 190 -6.95 -6.42 -16.98
C PHE A 190 -7.07 -4.90 -17.15
N LYS A 191 -8.21 -4.32 -16.77
CA LYS A 191 -8.41 -2.87 -16.81
C LYS A 191 -7.38 -2.08 -15.98
N MET A 192 -6.96 -2.60 -14.82
CA MET A 192 -5.96 -1.95 -13.96
C MET A 192 -4.53 -2.01 -14.54
N TYR A 193 -4.16 -3.12 -15.19
CA TYR A 193 -2.78 -3.38 -15.60
C TYR A 193 -2.51 -3.09 -17.09
N GLU A 194 -3.51 -3.17 -17.97
CA GLU A 194 -3.33 -3.03 -19.42
C GLU A 194 -2.89 -1.63 -19.86
N LYS A 195 -3.33 -0.57 -19.15
CA LYS A 195 -3.13 0.83 -19.58
C LYS A 195 -1.92 1.53 -18.97
N GLU A 196 -1.40 1.05 -17.84
CA GLU A 196 -0.44 1.79 -17.01
C GLU A 196 0.72 0.91 -16.49
N SER A 197 0.91 -0.30 -17.05
CA SER A 197 1.89 -1.30 -16.58
C SER A 197 3.31 -0.74 -16.37
N GLY A 198 3.78 0.11 -17.28
CA GLY A 198 5.12 0.71 -17.21
C GLY A 198 5.30 1.75 -16.10
N GLU A 199 4.23 2.36 -15.59
CA GLU A 199 4.29 3.38 -14.53
C GLU A 199 4.12 2.79 -13.13
N ILE A 200 3.43 1.65 -13.01
CA ILE A 200 3.25 0.95 -11.73
C ILE A 200 4.60 0.50 -11.16
N ALA A 201 5.52 0.08 -12.04
CA ALA A 201 6.86 -0.37 -11.66
C ALA A 201 7.89 0.76 -11.54
N ARG A 202 7.57 1.99 -11.94
CA ARG A 202 8.52 3.11 -11.87
C ARG A 202 8.70 3.60 -10.45
N GLU A 203 9.95 3.73 -10.04
CA GLU A 203 10.33 4.24 -8.72
C GLU A 203 9.81 5.68 -8.50
N ILE A 204 9.95 6.52 -9.53
CA ILE A 204 9.50 7.91 -9.53
C ILE A 204 8.39 8.07 -10.57
N SER A 205 7.15 8.17 -10.11
CA SER A 205 5.97 8.35 -10.96
C SER A 205 4.93 9.23 -10.26
N TYR A 206 4.06 9.88 -11.04
CA TYR A 206 2.85 10.52 -10.54
C TYR A 206 1.73 9.53 -10.25
N LEU A 207 1.82 8.27 -10.71
CA LEU A 207 0.80 7.24 -10.50
C LEU A 207 0.44 7.05 -9.01
N PRO A 208 1.40 6.93 -8.07
CA PRO A 208 1.10 6.84 -6.64
C PRO A 208 0.35 8.06 -6.10
N TYR A 209 0.43 9.22 -6.76
CA TYR A 209 -0.18 10.47 -6.31
C TYR A 209 -1.36 10.89 -7.17
N CYS A 210 -1.84 10.03 -8.08
CA CYS A 210 -2.84 10.41 -9.09
C CYS A 210 -4.13 10.97 -8.47
N ARG A 211 -4.56 10.41 -7.33
CA ARG A 211 -5.73 10.87 -6.59
C ARG A 211 -5.47 12.11 -5.75
N SER A 212 -4.36 12.13 -5.04
CA SER A 212 -4.01 13.16 -4.07
C SER A 212 -3.62 14.48 -4.77
N MET A 213 -2.97 14.40 -5.93
CA MET A 213 -2.77 15.53 -6.85
C MET A 213 -4.00 15.89 -7.69
N GLY A 214 -5.04 15.04 -7.69
CA GLY A 214 -6.25 15.26 -8.48
C GLY A 214 -6.01 15.20 -9.99
N LEU A 215 -5.10 14.33 -10.43
CA LEU A 215 -4.91 13.96 -11.84
C LEU A 215 -6.07 13.12 -12.34
N VAL A 216 -6.68 12.33 -11.44
CA VAL A 216 -7.89 11.55 -11.71
C VAL A 216 -8.99 11.87 -10.71
N ASN A 217 -10.22 11.94 -11.20
CA ASN A 217 -11.41 12.13 -10.36
C ASN A 217 -11.73 10.87 -9.54
N ARG A 218 -11.56 9.70 -10.16
CA ARG A 218 -11.77 8.38 -9.56
C ARG A 218 -10.58 7.51 -9.91
N SER A 219 -9.95 6.92 -8.89
CA SER A 219 -8.79 6.05 -9.10
C SER A 219 -9.22 4.74 -9.76
N PRO A 220 -8.52 4.29 -10.81
CA PRO A 220 -8.71 2.96 -11.39
C PRO A 220 -8.25 1.85 -10.45
N TYR A 221 -7.49 2.16 -9.39
CA TYR A 221 -6.96 1.21 -8.41
C TYR A 221 -7.74 1.20 -7.08
N SER A 222 -8.89 1.88 -7.02
CA SER A 222 -9.70 1.98 -5.82
C SER A 222 -10.60 0.76 -5.62
N VAL A 223 -10.98 0.49 -4.36
CA VAL A 223 -11.93 -0.58 -4.02
C VAL A 223 -13.26 -0.40 -4.75
N PRO A 224 -13.92 0.78 -4.76
CA PRO A 224 -15.23 0.92 -5.40
C PRO A 224 -15.18 0.76 -6.93
N SER A 225 -14.01 0.93 -7.55
CA SER A 225 -13.82 0.71 -8.99
C SER A 225 -13.56 -0.76 -9.33
N ASN A 226 -13.19 -1.60 -8.37
CA ASN A 226 -12.76 -2.99 -8.56
C ASN A 226 -13.27 -3.89 -7.43
N VAL A 227 -14.59 -3.99 -7.30
CA VAL A 227 -15.22 -4.67 -6.16
C VAL A 227 -15.06 -6.19 -6.27
N ALA A 228 -15.11 -6.76 -7.47
CA ALA A 228 -14.94 -8.19 -7.67
C ALA A 228 -13.49 -8.62 -7.38
N PHE A 229 -12.50 -7.88 -7.89
CA PHE A 229 -11.08 -8.09 -7.62
C PHE A 229 -10.78 -7.99 -6.12
N TYR A 230 -11.27 -6.91 -5.48
CA TYR A 230 -11.12 -6.72 -4.04
C TYR A 230 -11.66 -7.91 -3.26
N THR A 231 -12.93 -8.26 -3.50
CA THR A 231 -13.63 -9.34 -2.79
C THR A 231 -12.94 -10.67 -3.00
N TYR A 232 -12.53 -10.99 -4.23
CA TYR A 232 -11.85 -12.24 -4.55
C TYR A 232 -10.55 -12.41 -3.75
N TYR A 233 -9.64 -11.43 -3.82
CA TYR A 233 -8.33 -11.54 -3.19
C TYR A 233 -8.36 -11.39 -1.68
N THR A 234 -9.27 -10.58 -1.13
CA THR A 234 -9.47 -10.52 0.33
C THR A 234 -10.10 -11.79 0.87
N THR A 235 -10.98 -12.45 0.12
CA THR A 235 -11.50 -13.78 0.46
C THR A 235 -10.40 -14.83 0.43
N LEU A 236 -9.53 -14.83 -0.59
CA LEU A 236 -8.35 -15.69 -0.61
C LEU A 236 -7.46 -15.48 0.63
N LEU A 237 -7.16 -14.22 0.98
CA LEU A 237 -6.41 -13.90 2.20
C LEU A 237 -7.11 -14.39 3.47
N ALA A 238 -8.43 -14.26 3.56
CA ALA A 238 -9.23 -14.74 4.67
C ALA A 238 -9.17 -16.29 4.78
N CYS A 239 -9.30 -17.01 3.66
CA CYS A 239 -9.13 -18.46 3.59
C CYS A 239 -7.71 -18.89 3.97
N MET A 240 -6.71 -18.05 3.66
CA MET A 240 -5.33 -18.24 4.11
C MET A 240 -5.07 -17.82 5.56
N GLY A 241 -6.08 -17.34 6.30
CA GLY A 241 -5.97 -16.99 7.72
C GLY A 241 -5.30 -15.65 7.99
N ASN A 242 -5.13 -14.80 6.97
CA ASN A 242 -4.52 -13.49 7.13
C ASN A 242 -5.47 -12.51 7.81
N SER A 243 -5.02 -11.84 8.87
CA SER A 243 -5.83 -10.92 9.68
C SER A 243 -6.42 -9.74 8.89
N ARG A 244 -5.72 -9.24 7.86
CA ARG A 244 -6.23 -8.16 6.99
C ARG A 244 -7.35 -8.66 6.08
N GLY A 245 -7.25 -9.89 5.56
CA GLY A 245 -8.32 -10.51 4.78
C GLY A 245 -9.55 -10.83 5.64
N LEU A 246 -9.33 -11.39 6.83
CA LEU A 246 -10.41 -11.72 7.77
C LEU A 246 -11.24 -10.51 8.18
N ASN A 247 -10.60 -9.36 8.40
CA ASN A 247 -11.26 -8.11 8.80
C ASN A 247 -11.55 -7.14 7.65
N ALA A 248 -11.38 -7.58 6.40
CA ALA A 248 -11.77 -6.81 5.23
C ALA A 248 -13.30 -6.66 5.19
N VAL A 249 -13.77 -5.49 4.73
CA VAL A 249 -15.19 -5.17 4.68
C VAL A 249 -15.85 -5.96 3.55
N HIS A 250 -16.98 -6.57 3.83
CA HIS A 250 -17.81 -7.21 2.81
C HIS A 250 -18.56 -6.13 2.02
N LEU A 251 -18.53 -6.24 0.69
CA LEU A 251 -19.21 -5.32 -0.22
C LEU A 251 -20.33 -6.08 -0.93
N ASP A 252 -21.57 -5.62 -0.77
CA ASP A 252 -22.78 -6.34 -1.21
C ASP A 252 -22.90 -6.54 -2.72
N SER A 253 -22.05 -5.89 -3.53
CA SER A 253 -22.13 -5.92 -4.99
C SER A 253 -21.38 -7.08 -5.66
N ALA A 254 -20.65 -7.92 -4.91
CA ALA A 254 -19.91 -9.06 -5.47
C ALA A 254 -20.57 -10.41 -5.14
N PRO A 255 -20.51 -11.42 -6.04
CA PRO A 255 -21.03 -12.76 -5.80
C PRO A 255 -20.09 -13.57 -4.88
N VAL A 256 -20.07 -13.19 -3.59
CA VAL A 256 -19.06 -13.65 -2.62
C VAL A 256 -19.10 -15.16 -2.41
N THR A 257 -20.28 -15.79 -2.42
CA THR A 257 -20.43 -17.24 -2.24
C THR A 257 -19.64 -18.05 -3.27
N ARG A 258 -19.72 -17.67 -4.56
CA ARG A 258 -18.96 -18.33 -5.63
C ARG A 258 -17.45 -18.13 -5.44
N MET A 259 -17.06 -16.90 -5.11
CA MET A 259 -15.65 -16.55 -4.88
C MET A 259 -15.07 -17.36 -3.72
N ILE A 260 -15.80 -17.50 -2.60
CA ILE A 260 -15.38 -18.33 -1.45
C ILE A 260 -15.10 -19.77 -1.89
N GLY A 261 -16.00 -20.39 -2.65
CA GLY A 261 -15.82 -21.78 -3.08
C GLY A 261 -14.53 -22.00 -3.89
N VAL A 262 -14.18 -21.07 -4.78
CA VAL A 262 -12.96 -21.13 -5.59
C VAL A 262 -11.73 -20.81 -4.73
N THR A 263 -11.74 -19.70 -3.99
CA THR A 263 -10.58 -19.25 -3.22
C THR A 263 -10.24 -20.20 -2.05
N LEU A 264 -11.24 -20.86 -1.47
CA LEU A 264 -11.03 -21.86 -0.42
C LEU A 264 -10.24 -23.07 -0.95
N ARG A 265 -10.57 -23.55 -2.15
CA ARG A 265 -9.84 -24.64 -2.81
C ARG A 265 -8.42 -24.23 -3.15
N ILE A 266 -8.22 -23.00 -3.66
CA ILE A 266 -6.87 -22.45 -3.90
C ILE A 266 -6.08 -22.41 -2.59
N ALA A 267 -6.66 -21.86 -1.52
CA ALA A 267 -6.01 -21.76 -0.21
C ALA A 267 -5.61 -23.15 0.33
N TYR A 268 -6.47 -24.16 0.13
CA TYR A 268 -6.15 -25.55 0.48
C TYR A 268 -4.92 -26.07 -0.29
N VAL A 269 -4.88 -25.90 -1.62
CA VAL A 269 -3.74 -26.33 -2.45
C VAL A 269 -2.46 -25.61 -2.03
N LEU A 270 -2.53 -24.30 -1.76
CA LEU A 270 -1.36 -23.52 -1.34
C LEU A 270 -0.85 -23.95 0.04
N ARG A 271 -1.74 -24.21 1.00
CA ARG A 271 -1.36 -24.67 2.35
C ARG A 271 -0.80 -26.10 2.35
N SER A 272 -1.33 -26.97 1.49
CA SER A 272 -0.86 -28.37 1.37
C SER A 272 0.43 -28.50 0.55
N SER A 273 0.71 -27.58 -0.38
CA SER A 273 1.88 -27.63 -1.27
C SER A 273 3.13 -26.96 -0.68
N ASN A 274 3.23 -26.86 0.65
CA ASN A 274 4.30 -26.12 1.32
C ASN A 274 5.64 -26.84 1.13
N LYS A 275 6.47 -26.35 0.20
CA LYS A 275 7.78 -26.93 -0.09
C LYS A 275 8.77 -26.55 1.00
N GLN A 276 8.95 -27.44 1.97
CA GLN A 276 10.06 -27.33 2.91
C GLN A 276 11.36 -27.77 2.20
N ALA A 277 12.34 -26.89 2.16
CA ALA A 277 13.67 -27.18 1.66
C ALA A 277 14.69 -26.83 2.75
N MET A 278 15.66 -27.70 2.96
CA MET A 278 16.80 -27.43 3.84
C MET A 278 17.56 -26.22 3.27
N ARG A 279 17.74 -25.17 4.07
CA ARG A 279 18.42 -23.92 3.65
C ARG A 279 19.85 -23.79 4.19
N PHE A 280 20.16 -24.54 5.24
CA PHE A 280 21.47 -24.58 5.84
C PHE A 280 21.96 -26.03 5.79
N ILE A 281 23.07 -26.24 5.11
CA ILE A 281 23.84 -27.48 5.16
C ILE A 281 25.04 -27.14 6.04
N ALA A 282 25.37 -28.02 7.00
CA ALA A 282 26.59 -27.84 7.79
C ALA A 282 27.78 -27.71 6.84
N PRO A 283 28.79 -26.86 7.13
CA PRO A 283 29.97 -26.79 6.30
C PRO A 283 30.53 -28.21 6.17
N PRO A 284 30.82 -28.68 4.94
CA PRO A 284 31.38 -30.01 4.75
C PRO A 284 32.67 -30.12 5.56
N SER A 285 32.87 -31.24 6.26
CA SER A 285 34.20 -31.63 6.71
C SER A 285 35.13 -31.63 5.50
N ASP A 286 36.40 -31.27 5.68
CA ASP A 286 37.40 -30.90 4.66
C ASP A 286 37.64 -31.89 3.48
N ASP A 287 36.87 -32.98 3.36
CA ASP A 287 37.02 -34.03 2.37
C ASP A 287 36.01 -34.01 1.20
N ASP A 288 35.04 -33.09 1.15
CA ASP A 288 34.07 -33.04 0.02
C ASP A 288 33.85 -31.62 -0.51
N GLN A 289 34.79 -31.14 -1.33
CA GLN A 289 34.59 -29.97 -2.19
C GLN A 289 34.01 -30.40 -3.54
N THR A 290 32.67 -30.45 -3.63
CA THR A 290 31.98 -30.27 -4.91
C THR A 290 31.09 -29.03 -4.87
N GLN A 291 31.17 -28.29 -5.97
CA GLN A 291 30.70 -26.92 -6.17
C GLN A 291 29.19 -26.76 -5.99
N THR A 292 28.75 -25.69 -5.32
CA THR A 292 27.57 -24.90 -5.74
C THR A 292 27.59 -23.48 -5.18
N SER A 293 27.65 -22.52 -6.12
CA SER A 293 27.03 -21.19 -6.16
C SER A 293 26.73 -20.41 -4.86
N GLY A 294 27.46 -19.29 -4.70
CA GLY A 294 26.96 -17.93 -4.45
C GLY A 294 26.01 -17.66 -3.26
N PRO A 295 26.39 -16.80 -2.28
CA PRO A 295 25.51 -16.44 -1.18
C PRO A 295 24.32 -15.60 -1.66
N PRO A 296 23.11 -15.77 -1.10
CA PRO A 296 21.95 -14.98 -1.46
C PRO A 296 22.08 -13.55 -0.92
N THR A 297 21.91 -12.57 -1.80
CA THR A 297 21.82 -11.15 -1.46
C THR A 297 20.59 -10.89 -0.56
N PRO A 298 20.69 -10.02 0.46
CA PRO A 298 19.54 -9.64 1.28
C PRO A 298 18.47 -8.98 0.40
N GLN A 299 17.29 -9.59 0.31
CA GLN A 299 16.12 -8.99 -0.33
C GLN A 299 15.64 -7.81 0.53
N SER A 300 15.59 -6.62 -0.07
CA SER A 300 14.97 -5.44 0.53
C SER A 300 13.44 -5.63 0.61
N ASP A 301 12.81 -5.10 1.64
CA ASP A 301 11.37 -5.21 1.91
C ASP A 301 10.44 -4.46 0.90
N VAL A 302 11.02 -3.95 -0.19
CA VAL A 302 10.34 -3.32 -1.31
C VAL A 302 10.37 -4.33 -2.46
N TYR A 303 9.21 -4.88 -2.84
CA TYR A 303 9.12 -5.67 -4.06
C TYR A 303 9.49 -4.77 -5.23
N ASP A 304 10.67 -5.00 -5.76
CA ASP A 304 11.21 -4.28 -6.89
C ASP A 304 10.52 -4.79 -8.16
N LEU A 305 9.36 -4.21 -8.46
CA LEU A 305 8.60 -4.45 -9.69
C LEU A 305 9.41 -4.09 -10.95
N ALA A 306 10.60 -3.49 -10.83
CA ALA A 306 11.47 -3.15 -11.95
C ALA A 306 12.33 -4.32 -12.45
N ASN A 307 12.44 -5.44 -11.71
CA ASN A 307 13.29 -6.60 -12.04
C ASN A 307 12.50 -7.81 -12.56
N ILE A 308 11.47 -7.57 -13.36
CA ILE A 308 10.63 -8.62 -13.96
C ILE A 308 11.38 -9.19 -15.18
N THR A 309 11.72 -10.48 -15.16
CA THR A 309 12.22 -11.18 -16.36
C THR A 309 11.06 -11.54 -17.28
N GLU A 310 11.31 -11.55 -18.61
CA GLU A 310 10.28 -11.88 -19.61
C GLU A 310 9.67 -13.28 -19.42
N SER A 311 10.34 -14.18 -18.70
CA SER A 311 9.89 -15.55 -18.41
C SER A 311 8.91 -15.67 -17.22
N GLU A 312 8.83 -14.67 -16.34
CA GLU A 312 8.00 -14.76 -15.12
C GLU A 312 6.49 -14.96 -15.39
N PRO A 313 5.87 -14.29 -16.37
CA PRO A 313 4.45 -14.47 -16.67
C PRO A 313 4.12 -15.90 -17.15
N GLU A 314 4.97 -16.48 -18.00
CA GLU A 314 4.77 -17.83 -18.54
C GLU A 314 4.88 -18.89 -17.44
N GLU A 315 5.86 -18.74 -16.54
CA GLU A 315 6.00 -19.61 -15.37
C GLU A 315 4.78 -19.53 -14.44
N ALA A 316 4.28 -18.31 -14.21
CA ALA A 316 3.11 -18.08 -13.35
C ALA A 316 1.84 -18.71 -13.93
N GLU A 317 1.68 -18.72 -15.26
CA GLU A 317 0.57 -19.38 -15.96
C GLU A 317 0.65 -20.90 -15.84
N ILE A 318 1.81 -21.50 -16.15
CA ILE A 318 2.03 -22.95 -16.01
C ILE A 318 1.75 -23.39 -14.56
N TRP A 319 2.17 -22.59 -13.59
CA TRP A 319 1.91 -22.84 -12.19
C TRP A 319 0.42 -22.75 -11.82
N ALA A 320 -0.30 -21.74 -12.31
CA ALA A 320 -1.74 -21.61 -12.09
C ALA A 320 -2.52 -22.78 -12.72
N ASN A 321 -2.14 -23.22 -13.92
CA ASN A 321 -2.74 -24.38 -14.58
C ASN A 321 -2.53 -25.67 -13.75
N LYS A 322 -1.35 -25.84 -13.14
CA LYS A 322 -1.10 -26.96 -12.21
C LYS A 322 -1.98 -26.88 -10.96
N ILE A 323 -2.26 -25.69 -10.45
CA ILE A 323 -3.20 -25.49 -9.33
C ILE A 323 -4.61 -25.84 -9.76
N LEU A 324 -5.06 -25.34 -10.91
CA LEU A 324 -6.39 -25.57 -11.47
C LEU A 324 -6.70 -27.07 -11.58
N MET A 325 -5.74 -27.86 -12.08
CA MET A 325 -5.86 -29.32 -12.17
C MET A 325 -6.04 -30.00 -10.80
N LYS A 326 -5.51 -29.44 -9.72
CA LYS A 326 -5.65 -29.96 -8.36
C LYS A 326 -6.97 -29.55 -7.69
N LEU A 327 -7.67 -28.52 -8.18
CA LEU A 327 -8.88 -28.01 -7.53
C LEU A 327 -10.05 -29.00 -7.57
N LYS A 328 -10.16 -29.82 -8.63
CA LYS A 328 -11.25 -30.77 -8.84
C LYS A 328 -11.20 -32.00 -7.92
N LEU A 329 -10.09 -32.22 -7.21
CA LEU A 329 -9.81 -33.45 -6.48
C LEU A 329 -9.87 -33.29 -4.95
N ILE A 330 -10.39 -32.17 -4.45
CA ILE A 330 -10.34 -31.85 -3.02
C ILE A 330 -11.62 -32.32 -2.32
N PRO A 331 -11.55 -33.24 -1.34
CA PRO A 331 -12.72 -33.69 -0.59
C PRO A 331 -13.36 -32.54 0.20
N THR A 332 -14.69 -32.51 0.24
CA THR A 332 -15.48 -31.51 0.99
C THR A 332 -15.10 -31.44 2.46
N THR A 333 -14.84 -32.59 3.09
CA THR A 333 -14.47 -32.69 4.51
C THR A 333 -13.18 -31.95 4.84
N GLU A 334 -12.21 -31.92 3.92
CA GLU A 334 -10.94 -31.20 4.09
C GLU A 334 -11.13 -29.68 3.97
N LEU A 335 -12.06 -29.24 3.12
CA LEU A 335 -12.43 -27.83 2.98
C LEU A 335 -13.15 -27.31 4.24
N GLU A 336 -14.03 -28.11 4.84
CA GLU A 336 -14.71 -27.75 6.10
C GLU A 336 -13.74 -27.64 7.27
N LYS A 337 -12.78 -28.57 7.38
CA LYS A 337 -11.69 -28.47 8.37
C LYS A 337 -10.92 -27.17 8.19
N LEU A 338 -10.61 -26.78 6.97
CA LEU A 338 -9.91 -25.54 6.67
C LEU A 338 -10.67 -24.31 7.18
N ILE A 339 -11.98 -24.22 6.92
CA ILE A 339 -12.84 -23.13 7.44
C ILE A 339 -12.82 -23.10 8.97
N SER A 340 -12.95 -24.28 9.61
CA SER A 340 -12.97 -24.38 11.07
C SER A 340 -11.64 -24.01 11.74
N SER A 341 -10.52 -24.14 11.01
CA SER A 341 -9.18 -23.83 11.50
C SER A 341 -8.85 -22.33 11.54
N ASN A 342 -9.67 -21.48 10.90
CA ASN A 342 -9.39 -20.05 10.87
C ASN A 342 -9.63 -19.41 12.25
N PRO A 343 -8.75 -18.49 12.69
CA PRO A 343 -8.82 -17.89 14.02
C PRO A 343 -10.15 -17.14 14.21
N SER A 344 -10.76 -17.35 15.38
CA SER A 344 -12.14 -16.93 15.67
C SER A 344 -12.26 -15.65 16.50
N SER A 345 -11.16 -15.19 17.10
CA SER A 345 -11.16 -14.00 17.96
C SER A 345 -11.07 -12.72 17.11
N ASP A 346 -11.96 -11.76 17.41
CA ASP A 346 -11.97 -10.38 16.89
C ASP A 346 -12.31 -10.17 15.40
N LEU A 347 -13.28 -10.91 14.88
CA LEU A 347 -13.85 -10.61 13.55
C LEU A 347 -14.82 -9.43 13.62
N ARG A 348 -14.56 -8.39 12.82
CA ARG A 348 -15.44 -7.22 12.68
C ARG A 348 -16.82 -7.59 12.13
N ASP A 349 -17.83 -6.79 12.48
CA ASP A 349 -19.14 -6.83 11.82
C ASP A 349 -19.00 -6.49 10.33
N ASN A 350 -19.84 -7.15 9.51
CA ASN A 350 -19.80 -7.05 8.04
C ASN A 350 -18.41 -7.33 7.43
N SER A 351 -17.65 -8.27 7.99
CA SER A 351 -16.34 -8.67 7.47
C SER A 351 -16.41 -9.94 6.62
N ILE A 352 -15.48 -10.06 5.67
CA ILE A 352 -15.33 -11.25 4.82
C ILE A 352 -15.04 -12.49 5.67
N GLY A 353 -14.29 -12.35 6.76
CA GLY A 353 -14.03 -13.46 7.69
C GLY A 353 -15.31 -14.06 8.29
N LYS A 354 -16.31 -13.23 8.62
CA LYS A 354 -17.63 -13.72 9.07
C LYS A 354 -18.34 -14.49 7.96
N THR A 355 -18.35 -13.95 6.74
CA THR A 355 -18.96 -14.61 5.57
C THR A 355 -18.31 -15.97 5.28
N VAL A 356 -16.98 -16.04 5.24
CA VAL A 356 -16.22 -17.28 5.02
C VAL A 356 -16.54 -18.32 6.10
N ARG A 357 -16.69 -17.91 7.37
CA ARG A 357 -17.01 -18.83 8.47
C ARG A 357 -18.44 -19.37 8.40
N SER A 358 -19.38 -18.57 7.91
CA SER A 358 -20.77 -18.99 7.70
C SER A 358 -20.95 -19.87 6.45
N TYR A 359 -19.94 -19.94 5.58
CA TYR A 359 -20.00 -20.71 4.35
C TYR A 359 -20.12 -22.20 4.64
N ARG A 360 -21.10 -22.84 3.98
CA ARG A 360 -21.27 -24.29 3.95
C ARG A 360 -20.83 -24.79 2.59
N VAL A 361 -19.95 -25.79 2.57
CA VAL A 361 -19.47 -26.35 1.32
C VAL A 361 -20.58 -27.24 0.77
N THR A 362 -21.27 -26.76 -0.26
CA THR A 362 -22.21 -27.58 -1.03
C THR A 362 -21.40 -28.53 -1.90
N THR A 363 -21.79 -29.81 -1.96
CA THR A 363 -21.32 -30.71 -3.01
C THR A 363 -21.76 -30.10 -4.34
N PHE A 364 -20.79 -29.86 -5.22
CA PHE A 364 -21.15 -29.75 -6.64
C PHE A 364 -21.46 -31.18 -7.03
N ASP A 365 -22.73 -31.56 -6.97
CA ASP A 365 -23.17 -32.76 -7.68
C ASP A 365 -22.99 -32.50 -9.17
N ASP A 366 -22.41 -33.48 -9.85
CA ASP A 366 -21.96 -33.44 -11.25
C ASP A 366 -23.12 -33.27 -12.25
N GLU A 367 -23.76 -32.11 -12.32
CA GLU A 367 -24.70 -31.75 -13.40
C GLU A 367 -24.52 -30.28 -13.81
N ASP A 368 -23.57 -30.03 -14.72
CA ASP A 368 -23.71 -29.20 -15.94
C ASP A 368 -22.38 -29.10 -16.74
#